data_AF-A0AA95KFU8-F1
#
_entry.id   AF-A0AA95KFU8-F1
#
_cell.length_a   1.000
_cell.length_b   1.000
_cell.length_c   1.000
_cell.angle_alpha   90.00
_cell.angle_beta   90.00
_cell.angle_gamma   90.00
#
_symmetry.space_group_name_H-M   'P 1'
#
loop_
_entity.id
_entity.type
_entity.pdbx_description
1 polymer ?
#
loop_
_entity_poly.entity_id
_entity_poly.type
_entity_poly.pdbx_seq_one_letter_code
_entity_poly.pdbx_strand_id
1 'polypeptide(L)'
;MAESVGGPEAGKRIDLRLVPMVVVTWSAALAGGRMDAVWSAVVAVALGLFGGVFLVVGHRQGPSGVRPRTLWATLALACVLGAAVAVHCAVIADNRENGPLAPAMSADEGVVVHLLITGSPTPVPSPAPSSDDRWMVDAGLIHLTSKGNVIRGTAGIVVSGGAAWRNVRAGQRVRTTGTLKQVREGQSEAALLSASSDPVVTGSGFDARQTAADVRKGFVSAADWLPPDASGLLPGMVTGDTSALPESLEAAMKTTGMTHLTAVSGANCSLILGGFILLARCFRLARPAAGAFAACGLVAFVTMVGPDPSVLRAAVMGTVGLAALAGGLRGRSLSFLCLATTILLLLDPAMAANVGFLLSVLATFGIVLLAARIASWIPSWVPRWLAAGVAVPLSAQLLCGPVIVALQPQFTTFALIANVVAGPLVAPVTIFGTIAVPLATLLPWLAVVPIAVSGTCAGLVAGVARLFAGLPGAALPWAEGPVGIVAMVLSSLVTVLVVWMVLRPAQVMGHVMGLHGAVVALLDRLVIVRGRRGGLPTETPQGSVRWRWRGPSWRPRLTGQKHKTNSEVKNWRRT
;
A
#
# COMPACT_ATOMS: atom_id res chain seq x y z
N MET A 1 -4.52 -15.83 -30.93
CA MET A 1 -4.35 -15.37 -32.31
C MET A 1 -4.00 -13.88 -32.26
N ALA A 2 -2.94 -13.50 -32.97
CA ALA A 2 -2.25 -12.21 -32.87
C ALA A 2 -3.01 -11.05 -33.52
N GLU A 3 -2.52 -9.84 -33.22
CA GLU A 3 -2.75 -8.53 -33.87
C GLU A 3 -3.68 -7.50 -33.20
N SER A 4 -3.10 -6.29 -33.13
CA SER A 4 -3.68 -4.94 -33.05
C SER A 4 -4.29 -4.41 -31.74
N VAL A 5 -3.46 -4.21 -30.70
CA VAL A 5 -3.60 -3.02 -29.83
C VAL A 5 -2.22 -2.51 -29.43
N GLY A 6 -1.56 -1.80 -30.33
CA GLY A 6 -0.21 -1.27 -30.14
C GLY A 6 -0.04 0.09 -30.80
N GLY A 7 -0.95 1.03 -30.53
CA GLY A 7 -0.68 2.45 -30.77
C GLY A 7 0.17 3.01 -29.63
N PRO A 8 1.10 3.95 -29.88
CA PRO A 8 1.83 4.62 -28.82
C PRO A 8 0.81 5.35 -27.94
N GLU A 9 0.67 4.98 -26.66
CA GLU A 9 -0.15 5.72 -25.70
C GLU A 9 0.42 7.15 -25.58
N ALA A 10 -0.14 8.07 -26.37
CA ALA A 10 0.08 9.49 -26.26
C ALA A 10 -0.20 9.92 -24.82
N GLY A 11 0.79 10.56 -24.19
CA GLY A 11 0.89 10.85 -22.76
C GLY A 11 -0.44 10.98 -22.02
N LYS A 12 -0.87 9.89 -21.38
CA LYS A 12 -1.96 9.89 -20.40
C LYS A 12 -1.56 10.84 -19.27
N ARG A 13 -2.21 12.01 -19.21
CA ARG A 13 -1.99 12.97 -18.14
C ARG A 13 -2.48 12.36 -16.83
N ILE A 14 -1.62 12.35 -15.82
CA ILE A 14 -1.98 11.93 -14.46
C ILE A 14 -3.03 12.92 -13.92
N ASP A 15 -4.20 12.41 -13.55
CA ASP A 15 -5.29 13.22 -12.98
C ASP A 15 -5.05 13.42 -11.48
N LEU A 16 -4.44 14.55 -11.12
CA LEU A 16 -4.07 14.93 -9.75
C LEU A 16 -5.21 15.61 -8.97
N ARG A 17 -6.40 15.75 -9.57
CA ARG A 17 -7.51 16.53 -8.99
C ARG A 17 -8.05 15.97 -7.67
N LEU A 18 -7.90 14.67 -7.42
CA LEU A 18 -8.36 14.01 -6.20
C LEU A 18 -7.28 13.90 -5.11
N VAL A 19 -6.05 14.35 -5.37
CA VAL A 19 -4.98 14.33 -4.37
C VAL A 19 -5.31 15.22 -3.16
N PRO A 20 -5.84 16.46 -3.32
CA PRO A 20 -6.22 17.28 -2.17
C PRO A 20 -7.26 16.62 -1.26
N MET A 21 -8.18 15.84 -1.83
CA MET A 21 -9.20 15.10 -1.06
C MET A 21 -8.55 14.13 -0.08
N VAL A 22 -7.58 13.33 -0.52
CA VAL A 22 -6.88 12.37 0.33
C VAL A 22 -6.06 13.09 1.40
N VAL A 23 -5.32 14.13 1.02
CA VAL A 23 -4.48 14.88 1.96
C VAL A 23 -5.33 15.49 3.08
N VAL A 24 -6.43 16.17 2.73
CA VAL A 24 -7.31 16.80 3.72
C VAL A 24 -7.98 15.76 4.62
N THR A 25 -8.54 14.68 4.05
CA THR A 25 -9.20 13.62 4.83
C THR A 25 -8.23 12.88 5.74
N TRP A 26 -7.01 12.59 5.28
CA TRP A 26 -5.98 11.95 6.09
C TRP A 26 -5.48 12.86 7.21
N SER A 27 -5.20 14.14 6.91
CA SER A 27 -4.81 15.10 7.93
C SER A 27 -5.90 15.29 8.99
N ALA A 28 -7.17 15.35 8.58
CA ALA A 28 -8.30 15.43 9.51
C ALA A 28 -8.41 14.19 10.40
N ALA A 29 -8.27 12.99 9.84
CA ALA A 29 -8.28 11.74 10.60
C ALA A 29 -7.11 11.66 11.62
N LEU A 30 -5.90 12.02 11.18
CA LEU A 30 -4.69 11.94 11.98
C LEU A 30 -4.62 13.02 13.08
N ALA A 31 -5.22 14.18 12.83
CA ALA A 31 -5.41 15.23 13.83
C ALA A 31 -6.50 14.84 14.83
N GLY A 32 -7.67 14.40 14.33
CA GLY A 32 -8.80 13.99 15.17
C GLY A 32 -8.50 12.81 16.10
N GLY A 33 -7.59 11.91 15.71
CA GLY A 33 -7.12 10.85 16.60
C GLY A 33 -6.30 11.32 17.81
N ARG A 34 -5.84 12.58 17.83
CA ARG A 34 -5.06 13.20 18.92
C ARG A 34 -5.77 14.38 19.59
N MET A 35 -6.96 14.72 19.14
CA MET A 35 -7.70 15.90 19.59
C MET A 35 -8.94 15.49 20.36
N ASP A 36 -9.29 16.27 21.36
CA ASP A 36 -10.54 16.15 22.10
C ASP A 36 -11.75 16.43 21.20
N ALA A 37 -12.95 16.06 21.66
CA ALA A 37 -14.19 16.18 20.91
C ALA A 37 -14.45 17.63 20.41
N VAL A 38 -14.18 18.62 21.26
CA VAL A 38 -14.39 20.04 20.95
C VAL A 38 -13.49 20.51 19.80
N TRP A 39 -12.20 20.17 19.84
CA TRP A 39 -11.25 20.57 18.80
C TRP A 39 -11.54 19.88 17.47
N SER A 40 -11.92 18.61 17.50
CA SER A 40 -12.37 17.88 16.31
C SER A 40 -13.62 18.53 15.67
N ALA A 41 -14.57 19.00 16.49
CA ALA A 41 -15.74 19.73 16.01
C ALA A 41 -15.38 21.12 15.42
N VAL A 42 -14.44 21.85 16.03
CA VAL A 42 -13.93 23.13 15.49
C VAL A 42 -13.30 22.92 14.12
N VAL A 43 -12.47 21.89 13.95
CA VAL A 43 -11.86 21.55 12.66
C VAL A 43 -12.94 21.21 11.62
N ALA A 44 -13.99 20.47 11.99
CA ALA A 44 -15.10 20.16 11.11
C ALA A 44 -15.81 21.42 10.60
N VAL A 45 -16.12 22.36 11.50
CA VAL A 45 -16.76 23.64 11.14
C VAL A 45 -15.85 24.47 10.24
N ALA A 46 -14.56 24.59 10.58
CA ALA A 46 -13.60 25.32 9.77
C ALA A 46 -13.52 24.76 8.33
N LEU A 47 -13.40 23.43 8.20
CA LEU A 47 -13.41 22.77 6.88
C LEU A 47 -14.72 23.00 6.13
N GLY A 48 -15.87 22.94 6.81
CA GLY A 48 -17.17 23.27 6.21
C GLY A 48 -17.23 24.70 5.66
N LEU A 49 -16.72 25.69 6.42
CA LEU A 49 -16.64 27.09 6.00
C LEU A 49 -15.72 27.26 4.78
N PHE A 50 -14.52 26.67 4.80
CA PHE A 50 -13.61 26.70 3.65
C PHE A 50 -14.23 26.04 2.41
N GLY A 51 -14.95 24.93 2.58
CA GLY A 51 -15.70 24.27 1.51
C GLY A 51 -16.75 25.20 0.89
N GLY A 52 -17.52 25.91 1.72
CA GLY A 52 -18.48 26.92 1.28
C GLY A 52 -17.82 28.07 0.51
N VAL A 53 -16.69 28.59 1.00
CA VAL A 53 -15.91 29.64 0.32
C VAL A 53 -15.45 29.16 -1.06
N PHE A 54 -14.91 27.94 -1.18
CA PHE A 54 -14.48 27.40 -2.47
C PHE A 54 -15.63 27.23 -3.47
N LEU A 55 -16.82 26.83 -3.01
CA LEU A 55 -18.02 26.77 -3.86
C LEU A 55 -18.43 28.16 -4.35
N VAL A 56 -18.45 29.16 -3.47
CA VAL A 56 -18.81 30.54 -3.83
C VAL A 56 -17.80 31.14 -4.80
N VAL A 57 -16.50 30.97 -4.55
CA VAL A 57 -15.43 31.43 -5.45
C VAL A 57 -15.52 30.72 -6.81
N GLY A 58 -15.75 29.41 -6.81
CA GLY A 58 -15.93 28.63 -8.04
C GLY A 58 -17.18 29.01 -8.84
N HIS A 59 -18.25 29.45 -8.16
CA HIS A 59 -19.48 29.93 -8.80
C HIS A 59 -19.32 31.35 -9.36
N ARG A 60 -18.59 32.24 -8.64
CA ARG A 60 -18.32 33.63 -9.03
C ARG A 60 -17.30 33.78 -10.15
N GLN A 61 -16.34 32.86 -10.25
CA GLN A 61 -15.49 32.77 -11.44
C GLN A 61 -16.37 32.26 -12.60
N GLY A 62 -16.75 33.17 -13.49
CA GLY A 62 -17.56 32.90 -14.68
C GLY A 62 -16.97 31.82 -15.59
N PRO A 63 -17.63 31.47 -16.72
CA PRO A 63 -17.28 30.33 -17.57
C PRO A 63 -15.97 30.47 -18.37
N SER A 64 -14.97 31.22 -17.88
CA SER A 64 -13.62 31.31 -18.44
C SER A 64 -12.84 30.00 -18.22
N GLY A 65 -13.28 28.95 -18.93
CA GLY A 65 -12.60 27.66 -19.04
C GLY A 65 -13.11 26.57 -18.08
N VAL A 66 -13.15 25.32 -18.56
CA VAL A 66 -13.55 24.13 -17.80
C VAL A 66 -12.59 23.82 -16.64
N ARG A 67 -11.31 24.23 -16.74
CA ARG A 67 -10.24 23.90 -15.78
C ARG A 67 -10.35 24.60 -14.42
N PRO A 68 -10.50 25.93 -14.31
CA PRO A 68 -10.60 26.60 -13.00
C PRO A 68 -11.82 26.14 -12.19
N ARG A 69 -12.97 25.94 -12.83
CA ARG A 69 -14.18 25.43 -12.16
C ARG A 69 -13.98 24.05 -11.53
N THR A 70 -13.28 23.14 -12.21
CA THR A 70 -13.03 21.80 -11.67
C THR A 70 -12.08 21.78 -10.48
N LEU A 71 -11.15 22.73 -10.37
CA LEU A 71 -10.22 22.82 -9.23
C LEU A 71 -10.95 23.22 -7.96
N TRP A 72 -11.74 24.30 -8.02
CA TRP A 72 -12.51 24.79 -6.86
C TRP A 72 -13.54 23.77 -6.39
N ALA A 73 -14.22 23.10 -7.31
CA ALA A 73 -15.14 22.00 -6.96
C ALA A 73 -14.42 20.85 -6.25
N THR A 74 -13.21 20.48 -6.69
CA THR A 74 -12.43 19.41 -6.04
C THR A 74 -11.90 19.81 -4.66
N LEU A 75 -11.53 21.08 -4.46
CA LEU A 75 -11.14 21.60 -3.16
C LEU A 75 -12.33 21.69 -2.20
N ALA A 76 -13.48 22.14 -2.69
CA ALA A 76 -14.73 22.14 -1.91
C ALA A 76 -15.10 20.71 -1.47
N LEU A 77 -15.05 19.74 -2.38
CA LEU A 77 -15.32 18.35 -2.06
C LEU A 77 -14.29 17.78 -1.05
N ALA A 78 -13.01 18.13 -1.18
CA ALA A 78 -11.98 17.75 -0.21
C ALA A 78 -12.30 18.27 1.19
N CYS A 79 -12.73 19.54 1.30
CA CYS A 79 -13.16 20.14 2.55
C CYS A 79 -14.40 19.47 3.15
N VAL A 80 -15.43 19.18 2.34
CA VAL A 80 -16.65 18.51 2.81
C VAL A 80 -16.35 17.11 3.34
N LEU A 81 -15.57 16.32 2.61
CA LEU A 81 -15.19 14.97 3.06
C LEU A 81 -14.26 15.03 4.28
N GLY A 82 -13.35 16.00 4.34
CA GLY A 82 -12.53 16.25 5.51
C GLY A 82 -13.35 16.63 6.75
N ALA A 83 -14.38 17.46 6.58
CA ALA A 83 -15.31 17.82 7.64
C ALA A 83 -16.09 16.59 8.12
N ALA A 84 -16.55 15.71 7.21
CA ALA A 84 -17.22 14.47 7.59
C ALA A 84 -16.32 13.55 8.44
N VAL A 85 -15.04 13.42 8.08
CA VAL A 85 -14.05 12.69 8.88
C VAL A 85 -13.83 13.36 10.24
N ALA A 86 -13.71 14.68 10.29
CA ALA A 86 -13.54 15.42 11.54
C ALA A 86 -14.76 15.29 12.47
N VAL A 87 -15.99 15.28 11.93
CA VAL A 87 -17.22 14.97 12.68
C VAL A 87 -17.18 13.55 13.21
N HIS A 88 -16.77 12.58 12.40
CA HIS A 88 -16.64 11.19 12.84
C HIS A 88 -15.63 11.07 14.00
N CYS A 89 -14.47 11.73 13.91
CA CYS A 89 -13.50 11.80 15.00
C CYS A 89 -14.09 12.47 16.26
N ALA A 90 -14.86 13.56 16.10
CA ALA A 90 -15.51 14.25 17.22
C ALA A 90 -16.52 13.34 17.93
N VAL A 91 -17.32 12.56 17.20
CA VAL A 91 -18.26 11.56 17.76
C VAL A 91 -17.50 10.45 18.49
N ILE A 92 -16.38 9.96 17.93
CA ILE A 92 -15.55 8.95 18.59
C ILE A 92 -14.94 9.51 19.89
N ALA A 93 -14.43 10.74 19.86
CA ALA A 93 -13.86 11.40 21.02
C ALA A 93 -14.94 11.66 22.11
N ASP A 94 -16.11 12.16 21.73
CA ASP A 94 -17.23 12.40 22.66
C ASP A 94 -17.72 11.09 23.31
N ASN A 95 -17.80 10.00 22.54
CA ASN A 95 -18.11 8.68 23.11
C ASN A 95 -17.04 8.17 24.09
N ARG A 96 -15.78 8.58 23.95
CA ARG A 96 -14.71 8.25 24.90
C ARG A 96 -14.77 9.13 26.16
N GLU A 97 -15.06 10.41 25.99
CA GLU A 97 -15.08 11.41 27.08
C GLU A 97 -16.36 11.33 27.91
N ASN A 98 -17.52 11.30 27.24
CA ASN A 98 -18.86 11.44 27.84
C ASN A 98 -19.74 10.19 27.66
N GLY A 99 -19.18 9.10 27.12
CA GLY A 99 -19.95 7.91 26.79
C GLY A 99 -20.50 7.15 28.02
N PRO A 100 -21.44 6.21 27.79
CA PRO A 100 -22.11 5.45 28.85
C PRO A 100 -21.17 4.58 29.70
N LEU A 101 -19.94 4.34 29.24
CA LEU A 101 -18.91 3.58 29.97
C LEU A 101 -17.95 4.47 30.78
N ALA A 102 -17.88 5.78 30.50
CA ALA A 102 -16.97 6.71 31.17
C ALA A 102 -17.10 6.72 32.71
N PRO A 103 -18.30 6.73 33.32
CA PRO A 103 -18.42 6.71 34.78
C PRO A 103 -18.01 5.38 35.41
N ALA A 104 -18.07 4.26 34.68
CA ALA A 104 -17.61 2.95 35.17
C ALA A 104 -16.08 2.81 35.09
N MET A 105 -15.42 3.56 34.20
CA MET A 105 -13.97 3.52 33.98
C MET A 105 -13.19 4.39 34.97
N SER A 106 -13.77 5.51 35.43
CA SER A 106 -13.11 6.42 36.38
C SER A 106 -13.03 5.89 37.81
N ALA A 107 -13.85 4.90 38.15
CA ALA A 107 -13.97 4.38 39.51
C ALA A 107 -13.11 3.12 39.80
N ASP A 108 -12.42 2.55 38.78
CA ASP A 108 -11.72 1.24 38.84
C ASP A 108 -12.57 0.14 39.49
N GLU A 109 -13.89 0.21 39.27
CA GLU A 109 -14.87 -0.64 39.94
C GLU A 109 -15.02 -2.01 39.26
N GLY A 110 -15.26 -3.05 40.07
CA GLY A 110 -15.59 -4.39 39.59
C GLY A 110 -16.96 -4.41 38.91
N VAL A 111 -16.99 -4.73 37.63
CA VAL A 111 -18.20 -4.80 36.82
C VAL A 111 -18.50 -6.24 36.39
N VAL A 112 -19.78 -6.56 36.28
CA VAL A 112 -20.25 -7.79 35.63
C VAL A 112 -20.64 -7.44 34.20
N VAL A 113 -20.03 -8.11 33.22
CA VAL A 113 -20.17 -7.74 31.82
C VAL A 113 -20.64 -8.94 31.01
N HIS A 114 -21.65 -8.72 30.18
CA HIS A 114 -22.07 -9.64 29.14
C HIS A 114 -21.59 -9.13 27.80
N LEU A 115 -20.85 -9.99 27.12
CA LEU A 115 -20.05 -9.66 25.95
C LEU A 115 -20.44 -10.58 24.80
N LEU A 116 -20.48 -10.03 23.59
CA LEU A 116 -20.47 -10.79 22.34
C LEU A 116 -19.04 -10.82 21.83
N ILE A 117 -18.44 -11.99 21.70
CA ILE A 117 -17.07 -12.11 21.21
C ILE A 117 -17.04 -11.83 19.72
N THR A 118 -16.25 -10.84 19.31
CA THR A 118 -16.18 -10.36 17.92
C THR A 118 -14.87 -10.70 17.23
N GLY A 119 -13.78 -10.84 18.00
CA GLY A 119 -12.43 -11.16 17.55
C GLY A 119 -11.96 -12.56 17.95
N SER A 120 -10.79 -12.96 17.42
CA SER A 120 -10.11 -14.19 17.84
C SER A 120 -9.12 -13.90 18.97
N PRO A 121 -8.89 -14.82 19.92
CA PRO A 121 -7.94 -14.59 21.01
C PRO A 121 -6.52 -14.43 20.50
N THR A 122 -5.83 -13.39 20.96
CA THR A 122 -4.42 -13.13 20.69
C THR A 122 -3.60 -13.24 21.97
N PRO A 123 -2.44 -13.91 21.98
CA PRO A 123 -1.59 -13.97 23.15
C PRO A 123 -0.92 -12.60 23.36
N VAL A 124 -0.83 -12.16 24.61
CA VAL A 124 -0.11 -10.93 24.98
C VAL A 124 1.30 -11.31 25.42
N PRO A 125 2.35 -10.90 24.68
CA PRO A 125 3.73 -11.19 25.08
C PRO A 125 4.02 -10.50 26.42
N SER A 126 4.35 -11.28 27.45
CA SER A 126 4.73 -10.74 28.75
C SER A 126 6.26 -10.63 28.85
N PRO A 127 6.81 -9.47 29.25
CA PRO A 127 8.25 -9.30 29.42
C PRO A 127 8.82 -10.06 30.63
N ALA A 128 7.97 -10.67 31.48
CA ALA A 128 8.38 -11.41 32.67
C ALA A 128 8.07 -12.91 32.55
N PRO A 129 9.02 -13.83 32.86
CA PRO A 129 8.81 -15.28 32.77
C PRO A 129 7.77 -15.86 33.74
N SER A 130 7.24 -15.07 34.67
CA SER A 130 6.36 -15.50 35.77
C SER A 130 4.92 -14.98 35.68
N SER A 131 4.56 -14.28 34.60
CA SER A 131 3.19 -13.78 34.42
C SER A 131 2.37 -14.82 33.66
N ASP A 132 1.25 -15.27 34.23
CA ASP A 132 0.26 -16.12 33.56
C ASP A 132 0.03 -15.69 32.10
N ASP A 133 -0.07 -16.68 31.19
CA ASP A 133 -0.39 -16.47 29.78
C ASP A 133 -1.69 -15.67 29.66
N ARG A 134 -1.54 -14.37 29.37
CA ARG A 134 -2.66 -13.47 29.16
C ARG A 134 -3.06 -13.43 27.71
N TRP A 135 -4.37 -13.46 27.48
CA TRP A 135 -4.98 -13.42 26.16
C TRP A 135 -5.82 -12.15 26.04
N MET A 136 -5.72 -11.49 24.88
CA MET A 136 -6.55 -10.36 24.49
C MET A 136 -7.60 -10.80 23.46
N VAL A 137 -8.85 -10.39 23.67
CA VAL A 137 -9.98 -10.75 22.81
C VAL A 137 -10.87 -9.52 22.58
N ASP A 138 -11.15 -9.20 21.32
CA ASP A 138 -12.10 -8.13 20.99
C ASP A 138 -13.53 -8.62 21.20
N ALA A 139 -14.33 -7.84 21.92
CA ALA A 139 -15.72 -8.15 22.22
C ALA A 139 -16.62 -6.93 22.11
N GLY A 140 -17.85 -7.12 21.67
CA GLY A 140 -18.92 -6.12 21.77
C GLY A 140 -19.63 -6.21 23.11
N LEU A 141 -19.87 -5.08 23.75
CA LEU A 141 -20.75 -4.99 24.91
C LEU A 141 -22.19 -5.34 24.51
N ILE A 142 -22.86 -6.14 25.35
CA ILE A 142 -24.32 -6.34 25.28
C ILE A 142 -24.95 -5.53 26.41
N HIS A 143 -24.52 -5.83 27.65
CA HIS A 143 -24.91 -5.07 28.83
C HIS A 143 -23.86 -5.23 29.92
N LEU A 144 -23.71 -4.16 30.68
CA LEU A 144 -22.84 -4.04 31.83
C LEU A 144 -23.69 -3.79 33.07
N THR A 145 -23.35 -4.44 34.17
CA THR A 145 -23.97 -4.17 35.46
C THR A 145 -22.91 -3.63 36.41
N SER A 146 -23.11 -2.40 36.88
CA SER A 146 -22.31 -1.77 37.93
C SER A 146 -23.23 -1.28 39.04
N LYS A 147 -22.96 -1.66 40.29
CA LYS A 147 -23.73 -1.28 41.50
C LYS A 147 -25.26 -1.35 41.34
N GLY A 148 -25.77 -2.37 40.67
CA GLY A 148 -27.21 -2.57 40.45
C GLY A 148 -27.81 -1.78 39.27
N ASN A 149 -27.05 -0.88 38.65
CA ASN A 149 -27.44 -0.21 37.41
C ASN A 149 -27.01 -1.04 36.20
N VAL A 150 -27.96 -1.30 35.29
CA VAL A 150 -27.70 -2.00 34.03
C VAL A 150 -27.52 -0.98 32.92
N ILE A 151 -26.30 -0.85 32.44
CA ILE A 151 -25.95 -0.04 31.29
C ILE A 151 -26.00 -0.95 30.07
N ARG A 152 -26.97 -0.72 29.19
CA ARG A 152 -27.05 -1.39 27.88
C ARG A 152 -26.34 -0.52 26.85
N GLY A 153 -25.49 -1.13 26.04
CA GLY A 153 -24.76 -0.39 25.02
C GLY A 153 -24.03 -1.33 24.09
N THR A 154 -23.80 -0.85 22.87
CA THR A 154 -23.02 -1.53 21.83
C THR A 154 -21.67 -0.82 21.70
N ALA A 155 -20.78 -1.07 22.65
CA ALA A 155 -19.43 -0.52 22.63
C ALA A 155 -18.42 -1.64 22.39
N GLY A 156 -17.40 -1.41 21.56
CA GLY A 156 -16.27 -2.33 21.43
C GLY A 156 -15.41 -2.29 22.68
N ILE A 157 -15.10 -3.46 23.25
CA ILE A 157 -14.29 -3.64 24.45
C ILE A 157 -13.23 -4.68 24.13
N VAL A 158 -11.98 -4.42 24.49
CA VAL A 158 -10.95 -5.46 24.50
C VAL A 158 -10.94 -6.13 25.85
N VAL A 159 -11.00 -7.45 25.90
CA VAL A 159 -10.88 -8.21 27.16
C VAL A 159 -9.48 -8.76 27.28
N SER A 160 -8.82 -8.49 28.41
CA SER A 160 -7.57 -9.15 28.81
C SER A 160 -7.86 -10.11 29.95
N GLY A 161 -7.60 -11.40 29.76
CA GLY A 161 -7.84 -12.44 30.77
C GLY A 161 -6.81 -13.57 30.72
N GLY A 162 -6.93 -14.52 31.65
CA GLY A 162 -6.01 -15.67 31.76
C GLY A 162 -6.21 -16.74 30.68
N ALA A 163 -5.57 -17.90 30.84
CA ALA A 163 -5.51 -18.97 29.84
C ALA A 163 -6.87 -19.47 29.32
N ALA A 164 -7.94 -19.41 30.13
CA ALA A 164 -9.29 -19.83 29.72
C ALA A 164 -9.84 -19.01 28.52
N TRP A 165 -9.38 -17.77 28.36
CA TRP A 165 -9.77 -16.89 27.26
C TRP A 165 -9.26 -17.35 25.89
N ARG A 166 -8.25 -18.23 25.84
CA ARG A 166 -7.74 -18.87 24.62
C ARG A 166 -8.80 -19.65 23.85
N ASN A 167 -9.76 -20.24 24.56
CA ASN A 167 -10.74 -21.17 23.98
C ASN A 167 -12.01 -20.49 23.48
N VAL A 168 -12.12 -19.18 23.69
CA VAL A 168 -13.31 -18.40 23.36
C VAL A 168 -13.38 -18.18 21.85
N ARG A 169 -14.60 -18.21 21.31
CA ARG A 169 -14.88 -18.19 19.87
C ARG A 169 -15.74 -16.98 19.49
N ALA A 170 -15.51 -16.44 18.29
CA ALA A 170 -16.35 -15.37 17.74
C ALA A 170 -17.81 -15.84 17.63
N GLY A 171 -18.76 -14.94 17.92
CA GLY A 171 -20.19 -15.24 17.96
C GLY A 171 -20.69 -15.88 19.26
N GLN A 172 -19.80 -16.18 20.22
CA GLN A 172 -20.20 -16.59 21.57
C GLN A 172 -20.63 -15.39 22.42
N ARG A 173 -21.66 -15.60 23.23
CA ARG A 173 -22.07 -14.68 24.28
C ARG A 173 -21.44 -15.12 25.58
N VAL A 174 -20.53 -14.33 26.10
CA VAL A 174 -19.73 -14.64 27.30
C VAL A 174 -20.13 -13.71 28.43
N ARG A 175 -20.25 -14.26 29.63
CA ARG A 175 -20.37 -13.50 30.87
C ARG A 175 -19.04 -13.58 31.62
N THR A 176 -18.55 -12.43 32.06
CA THR A 176 -17.33 -12.33 32.87
C THR A 176 -17.45 -11.18 33.87
N THR A 177 -16.54 -11.16 34.84
CA THR A 177 -16.33 -10.04 35.76
C THR A 177 -14.93 -9.47 35.56
N GLY A 178 -14.76 -8.19 35.83
CA GLY A 178 -13.45 -7.54 35.70
C GLY A 178 -13.52 -6.05 36.02
N THR A 179 -12.39 -5.36 35.89
CA THR A 179 -12.33 -3.91 35.99
C THR A 179 -12.16 -3.28 34.60
N LEU A 180 -12.91 -2.22 34.34
CA LEU A 180 -12.82 -1.46 33.09
C LEU A 180 -11.76 -0.38 33.22
N LYS A 181 -10.79 -0.42 32.30
CA LYS A 181 -9.72 0.55 32.18
C LYS A 181 -9.82 1.27 30.85
N GLN A 182 -9.26 2.47 30.80
CA GLN A 182 -9.13 3.22 29.58
C GLN A 182 -8.16 2.53 28.62
N VAL A 183 -8.57 2.42 27.36
CA VAL A 183 -7.70 1.90 26.29
C VAL A 183 -6.62 2.93 26.00
N ARG A 184 -5.40 2.46 25.69
CA ARG A 184 -4.28 3.33 25.30
C ARG A 184 -4.63 4.16 24.06
N GLU A 185 -4.01 5.34 23.93
CA GLU A 185 -4.13 6.21 22.77
C GLU A 185 -3.89 5.45 21.45
N GLY A 186 -4.82 5.56 20.51
CA GLY A 186 -4.70 5.00 19.15
C GLY A 186 -5.48 3.71 18.86
N GLN A 187 -6.20 3.14 19.82
CA GLN A 187 -7.10 2.00 19.58
C GLN A 187 -8.57 2.46 19.45
N SER A 188 -9.32 1.82 18.55
CA SER A 188 -10.71 2.18 18.25
C SER A 188 -11.71 1.66 19.29
N GLU A 189 -11.30 0.76 20.19
CA GLU A 189 -12.18 0.28 21.26
C GLU A 189 -12.45 1.35 22.34
N ALA A 190 -13.62 1.24 22.96
CA ALA A 190 -14.07 2.19 23.98
C ALA A 190 -13.45 1.91 25.35
N ALA A 191 -13.14 0.64 25.67
CA ALA A 191 -12.60 0.26 26.97
C ALA A 191 -11.78 -1.05 26.93
N LEU A 192 -10.86 -1.21 27.89
CA LEU A 192 -10.12 -2.44 28.16
C LEU A 192 -10.70 -3.07 29.42
N LEU A 193 -11.31 -4.25 29.32
CA LEU A 193 -11.76 -5.03 30.47
C LEU A 193 -10.64 -5.96 30.93
N SER A 194 -10.10 -5.73 32.12
CA SER A 194 -9.23 -6.69 32.80
C SER A 194 -10.10 -7.74 33.48
N ALA A 195 -10.30 -8.88 32.84
CA ALA A 195 -11.12 -9.97 33.35
C ALA A 195 -10.49 -10.59 34.60
N SER A 196 -11.26 -10.65 35.70
CA SER A 196 -10.88 -11.30 36.95
C SER A 196 -11.43 -12.72 37.05
N SER A 197 -12.35 -13.10 36.17
CA SER A 197 -12.93 -14.44 36.10
C SER A 197 -12.79 -15.06 34.71
N ASP A 198 -12.92 -16.38 34.69
CA ASP A 198 -12.95 -17.16 33.45
C ASP A 198 -14.25 -16.90 32.66
N PRO A 199 -14.19 -16.99 31.33
CA PRO A 199 -15.32 -16.71 30.46
C PRO A 199 -16.41 -17.80 30.62
N VAL A 200 -17.59 -17.41 31.11
CA VAL A 200 -18.76 -18.32 31.14
C VAL A 200 -19.56 -18.13 29.86
N VAL A 201 -19.55 -19.15 28.99
CA VAL A 201 -20.33 -19.13 27.74
C VAL A 201 -21.81 -19.30 28.06
N THR A 202 -22.60 -18.28 27.75
CA THR A 202 -24.06 -18.22 27.98
C THR A 202 -24.89 -18.54 26.74
N GLY A 203 -24.25 -18.60 25.56
CA GLY A 203 -24.88 -19.01 24.30
C GLY A 203 -23.94 -18.81 23.11
N SER A 204 -24.27 -19.42 21.97
CA SER A 204 -23.54 -19.26 20.71
C SER A 204 -24.51 -18.98 19.58
N GLY A 205 -24.29 -17.89 18.83
CA GLY A 205 -25.01 -17.62 17.58
C GLY A 205 -24.30 -18.22 16.37
N PHE A 206 -25.00 -18.30 15.23
CA PHE A 206 -24.33 -18.51 13.95
C PHE A 206 -23.49 -17.27 13.60
N ASP A 207 -22.19 -17.48 13.38
CA ASP A 207 -21.27 -16.44 12.96
C ASP A 207 -20.44 -16.93 11.76
N ALA A 208 -20.51 -16.17 10.66
CA ALA A 208 -19.74 -16.45 9.46
C ALA A 208 -18.22 -16.40 9.73
N ARG A 209 -17.76 -15.57 10.68
CA ARG A 209 -16.36 -15.49 11.09
C ARG A 209 -15.90 -16.75 11.80
N GLN A 210 -16.77 -17.36 12.60
CA GLN A 210 -16.48 -18.61 13.29
C GLN A 210 -16.39 -19.77 12.30
N THR A 211 -17.32 -19.83 11.34
CA THR A 211 -17.27 -20.81 10.25
C THR A 211 -15.98 -20.66 9.45
N ALA A 212 -15.58 -19.43 9.12
CA ALA A 212 -14.30 -19.16 8.47
C ALA A 212 -13.10 -19.62 9.32
N ALA A 213 -13.10 -19.37 10.63
CA ALA A 213 -12.06 -19.82 11.53
C ALA A 213 -11.94 -21.35 11.60
N ASP A 214 -13.06 -22.06 11.63
CA ASP A 214 -13.08 -23.52 11.65
C ASP A 214 -12.59 -24.10 10.31
N VAL A 215 -12.95 -23.47 9.18
CA VAL A 215 -12.42 -23.81 7.84
C VAL A 215 -10.91 -23.56 7.75
N ARG A 216 -10.40 -22.45 8.30
CA ARG A 216 -8.96 -22.17 8.37
C ARG A 216 -8.23 -23.24 9.17
N LYS A 217 -8.74 -23.61 10.35
CA LYS A 217 -8.15 -24.69 11.17
C LYS A 217 -8.10 -26.02 10.43
N GLY A 218 -9.18 -26.38 9.73
CA GLY A 218 -9.22 -27.57 8.89
C GLY A 218 -8.14 -27.56 7.80
N PHE A 219 -7.92 -26.39 7.17
CA PHE A 219 -6.86 -26.22 6.18
C PHE A 219 -5.45 -26.33 6.78
N VAL A 220 -5.20 -25.72 7.95
CA VAL A 220 -3.91 -25.85 8.66
C VAL A 220 -3.61 -27.31 8.95
N SER A 221 -4.56 -28.01 9.59
CA SER A 221 -4.38 -29.44 9.90
C SER A 221 -4.19 -30.31 8.65
N ALA A 222 -4.82 -29.96 7.52
CA ALA A 222 -4.62 -30.66 6.26
C ALA A 222 -3.25 -30.39 5.60
N ALA A 223 -2.55 -29.34 6.02
CA ALA A 223 -1.23 -28.94 5.54
C ALA A 223 -0.07 -29.39 6.46
N ASP A 224 -0.36 -29.96 7.64
CA ASP A 224 0.64 -30.33 8.66
C ASP A 224 1.68 -31.35 8.20
N TRP A 225 1.37 -32.15 7.17
CA TRP A 225 2.30 -33.14 6.60
C TRP A 225 3.41 -32.51 5.73
N LEU A 226 3.30 -31.22 5.38
CA LEU A 226 4.31 -30.50 4.63
C LEU A 226 5.57 -30.25 5.50
N PRO A 227 6.73 -29.97 4.88
CA PRO A 227 7.92 -29.55 5.61
C PRO A 227 7.65 -28.32 6.50
N PRO A 228 8.34 -28.15 7.65
CA PRO A 228 8.02 -27.12 8.65
C PRO A 228 7.90 -25.69 8.11
N ASP A 229 8.79 -25.31 7.19
CA ASP A 229 8.75 -23.99 6.57
C ASP A 229 7.52 -23.80 5.68
N ALA A 230 7.11 -24.85 4.96
CA ALA A 230 5.96 -24.81 4.08
C ALA A 230 4.64 -24.89 4.86
N SER A 231 4.54 -25.75 5.88
CA SER A 231 3.35 -25.87 6.73
C SER A 231 3.13 -24.62 7.58
N GLY A 232 4.19 -23.91 7.98
CA GLY A 232 4.08 -22.62 8.66
C GLY A 232 3.75 -21.43 7.74
N LEU A 233 4.35 -21.38 6.54
CA LEU A 233 4.18 -20.24 5.63
C LEU A 233 2.89 -20.30 4.79
N LEU A 234 2.45 -21.50 4.39
CA LEU A 234 1.29 -21.67 3.50
C LEU A 234 -0.02 -21.12 4.12
N PRO A 235 -0.38 -21.41 5.38
CA PRO A 235 -1.55 -20.81 6.04
C PRO A 235 -1.47 -19.28 6.08
N GLY A 236 -0.30 -18.73 6.38
CA GLY A 236 -0.10 -17.27 6.39
C GLY A 236 -0.37 -16.65 5.03
N MET A 237 0.16 -17.25 3.95
CA MET A 237 0.00 -16.76 2.58
C MET A 237 -1.45 -16.84 2.06
N VAL A 238 -2.23 -17.84 2.50
CA VAL A 238 -3.56 -18.14 1.96
C VAL A 238 -4.67 -17.62 2.85
N THR A 239 -4.60 -17.93 4.14
CA THR A 239 -5.66 -17.65 5.12
C THR A 239 -5.31 -16.53 6.08
N GLY A 240 -4.09 -15.99 6.03
CA GLY A 240 -3.62 -14.91 6.91
C GLY A 240 -3.19 -15.40 8.30
N ASP A 241 -3.17 -16.70 8.54
CA ASP A 241 -2.80 -17.28 9.83
C ASP A 241 -1.28 -17.46 9.91
N THR A 242 -0.61 -16.57 10.63
CA THR A 242 0.84 -16.62 10.84
C THR A 242 1.24 -17.34 12.12
N SER A 243 0.31 -17.95 12.85
CA SER A 243 0.59 -18.55 14.17
C SER A 243 1.54 -19.75 14.11
N ALA A 244 1.59 -20.45 12.97
CA ALA A 244 2.45 -21.59 12.74
C ALA A 244 3.80 -21.22 12.09
N LEU A 245 4.06 -19.93 11.83
CA LEU A 245 5.27 -19.50 11.14
C LEU A 245 6.50 -19.61 12.08
N PRO A 246 7.55 -20.37 11.71
CA PRO A 246 8.75 -20.46 12.55
C PRO A 246 9.43 -19.09 12.69
N GLU A 247 9.82 -18.71 13.91
CA GLU A 247 10.50 -17.42 14.18
C GLU A 247 11.77 -17.22 13.33
N SER A 248 12.52 -18.30 13.08
CA SER A 248 13.71 -18.26 12.22
C SER A 248 13.37 -17.94 10.76
N LEU A 249 12.22 -18.38 10.26
CA LEU A 249 11.73 -18.06 8.93
C LEU A 249 11.18 -16.63 8.88
N GLU A 250 10.45 -16.21 9.91
CA GLU A 250 9.99 -14.82 10.03
C GLU A 250 11.17 -13.84 10.00
N ALA A 251 12.24 -14.12 10.75
CA ALA A 251 13.47 -13.34 10.72
C ALA A 251 14.13 -13.33 9.33
N ALA A 252 14.19 -14.47 8.65
CA ALA A 252 14.72 -14.54 7.28
C ALA A 252 13.87 -13.72 6.28
N MET A 253 12.54 -13.79 6.39
CA MET A 253 11.60 -12.99 5.58
C MET A 253 11.76 -11.49 5.86
N LYS A 254 12.02 -11.11 7.12
CA LYS A 254 12.30 -9.72 7.51
C LYS A 254 13.62 -9.21 6.92
N THR A 255 14.69 -10.01 7.01
CA THR A 255 16.02 -9.70 6.45
C THR A 255 15.99 -9.58 4.93
N THR A 256 15.14 -10.35 4.25
CA THR A 256 15.00 -10.31 2.79
C THR A 256 13.89 -9.37 2.29
N GLY A 257 13.21 -8.64 3.18
CA GLY A 257 12.12 -7.72 2.80
C GLY A 257 10.88 -8.41 2.23
N MET A 258 10.69 -9.69 2.54
CA MET A 258 9.59 -10.53 2.07
C MET A 258 8.47 -10.70 3.11
N THR A 259 8.48 -9.94 4.21
CA THR A 259 7.42 -9.98 5.25
C THR A 259 6.02 -9.74 4.71
N HIS A 260 5.85 -8.99 3.61
CA HIS A 260 4.54 -8.81 2.98
C HIS A 260 3.97 -10.09 2.33
N LEU A 261 4.78 -11.15 2.20
CA LEU A 261 4.37 -12.47 1.73
C LEU A 261 4.03 -13.42 2.87
N THR A 262 4.31 -13.10 4.14
CA THR A 262 3.98 -14.02 5.26
C THR A 262 2.50 -14.00 5.61
N ALA A 263 1.78 -12.94 5.23
CA ALA A 263 0.36 -12.78 5.48
C ALA A 263 -0.40 -12.45 4.17
N VAL A 264 -1.72 -12.40 4.25
CA VAL A 264 -2.56 -12.07 3.09
C VAL A 264 -2.39 -10.59 2.71
N SER A 265 -1.94 -10.36 1.47
CA SER A 265 -1.68 -9.03 0.93
C SER A 265 -2.68 -8.64 -0.16
N GLY A 266 -2.64 -7.37 -0.59
CA GLY A 266 -3.46 -6.88 -1.70
C GLY A 266 -3.13 -7.53 -3.05
N ALA A 267 -1.93 -8.09 -3.21
CA ALA A 267 -1.58 -8.90 -4.38
C ALA A 267 -2.43 -10.18 -4.43
N ASN A 268 -2.65 -10.83 -3.29
CA ASN A 268 -3.49 -12.03 -3.20
C ASN A 268 -4.93 -11.70 -3.61
N CYS A 269 -5.49 -10.60 -3.09
CA CYS A 269 -6.83 -10.13 -3.48
C CYS A 269 -6.93 -9.84 -4.99
N SER A 270 -5.89 -9.23 -5.58
CA SER A 270 -5.84 -8.94 -7.01
C SER A 270 -5.75 -10.20 -7.87
N LEU A 271 -4.98 -11.20 -7.43
CA LEU A 271 -4.85 -12.51 -8.07
C LEU A 271 -6.17 -13.27 -8.03
N ILE A 272 -6.83 -13.31 -6.88
CA ILE A 272 -8.14 -13.95 -6.72
C ILE A 272 -9.19 -13.27 -7.60
N LEU A 273 -9.26 -11.94 -7.54
CA LEU A 273 -10.18 -11.18 -8.38
C LEU A 273 -9.93 -11.42 -9.88
N GLY A 274 -8.67 -11.39 -10.30
CA GLY A 274 -8.27 -11.70 -11.68
C GLY A 274 -8.64 -13.14 -12.10
N GLY A 275 -8.46 -14.11 -11.19
CA GLY A 275 -8.84 -15.50 -11.38
C GLY A 275 -10.35 -15.67 -11.59
N PHE A 276 -11.18 -15.05 -10.75
CA PHE A 276 -12.64 -15.09 -10.93
C PHE A 276 -13.10 -14.40 -12.21
N ILE A 277 -12.48 -13.27 -12.60
CA ILE A 277 -12.77 -12.61 -13.88
C ILE A 277 -12.40 -13.53 -15.06
N LEU A 278 -11.25 -14.22 -15.00
CA LEU A 278 -10.83 -15.15 -16.03
C LEU A 278 -11.79 -16.34 -16.12
N LEU A 279 -12.19 -16.90 -14.98
CA LEU A 279 -13.15 -18.00 -14.90
C LEU A 279 -14.52 -17.60 -15.48
N ALA A 280 -15.03 -16.43 -15.11
CA ALA A 280 -16.27 -15.89 -15.69
C ALA A 280 -16.17 -15.72 -17.21
N ARG A 281 -15.00 -15.33 -17.72
CA ARG A 281 -14.74 -15.25 -19.17
C ARG A 281 -14.71 -16.61 -19.84
N CYS A 282 -14.14 -17.64 -19.20
CA CYS A 282 -14.18 -19.01 -19.70
C CYS A 282 -15.64 -19.52 -19.84
N PHE A 283 -16.51 -19.15 -18.89
CA PHE A 283 -17.95 -19.41 -18.96
C PHE A 283 -18.73 -18.42 -19.85
N ARG A 284 -18.05 -17.51 -20.56
CA ARG A 284 -18.63 -16.52 -21.49
C ARG A 284 -19.70 -15.63 -20.85
N LEU A 285 -19.61 -15.33 -19.55
CA LEU A 285 -20.52 -14.42 -18.87
C LEU A 285 -20.43 -13.01 -19.48
N ALA A 286 -21.57 -12.32 -19.54
CA ALA A 286 -21.62 -10.91 -19.88
C ALA A 286 -20.77 -10.08 -18.90
N ARG A 287 -20.18 -8.97 -19.36
CA ARG A 287 -19.32 -8.10 -18.54
C ARG A 287 -19.87 -7.74 -17.15
N PRO A 288 -21.15 -7.34 -16.97
CA PRO A 288 -21.69 -7.06 -15.64
C PRO A 288 -21.80 -8.31 -14.77
N ALA A 289 -22.21 -9.46 -15.35
CA ALA A 289 -22.30 -10.72 -14.62
C ALA A 289 -20.92 -11.24 -14.19
N ALA A 290 -19.90 -11.10 -15.04
CA ALA A 290 -18.52 -11.42 -14.70
C ALA A 290 -17.98 -10.54 -13.56
N GLY A 291 -18.34 -9.25 -13.56
CA GLY A 291 -18.00 -8.32 -12.47
C GLY A 291 -18.67 -8.70 -11.15
N ALA A 292 -19.97 -9.03 -11.19
CA ALA A 292 -20.72 -9.48 -10.02
C ALA A 292 -20.15 -10.80 -9.45
N PHE A 293 -19.88 -11.78 -10.32
CA PHE A 293 -19.26 -13.04 -9.91
C PHE A 293 -17.90 -12.85 -9.24
N ALA A 294 -17.05 -11.98 -9.82
CA ALA A 294 -15.75 -11.67 -9.24
C ALA A 294 -15.86 -10.90 -7.91
N ALA A 295 -16.85 -10.00 -7.78
CA ALA A 295 -17.14 -9.33 -6.52
C ALA A 295 -17.61 -10.32 -5.43
N CYS A 296 -18.50 -11.26 -5.77
CA CYS A 296 -18.92 -12.33 -4.86
C CYS A 296 -17.74 -13.19 -4.42
N GLY A 297 -16.86 -13.58 -5.36
CA GLY A 297 -15.64 -14.33 -5.05
C GLY A 297 -14.68 -13.57 -4.12
N LEU A 298 -14.53 -12.26 -4.33
CA LEU A 298 -13.73 -11.41 -3.45
C LEU A 298 -14.34 -11.30 -2.04
N VAL A 299 -15.66 -11.13 -1.91
CA VAL A 299 -16.35 -11.11 -0.61
C VAL A 299 -16.21 -12.45 0.10
N ALA A 300 -16.33 -13.57 -0.61
CA ALA A 300 -16.10 -14.91 -0.06
C ALA A 300 -14.65 -15.07 0.43
N PHE A 301 -13.67 -14.58 -0.32
CA PHE A 301 -12.26 -14.60 0.10
C PHE A 301 -12.02 -13.73 1.35
N VAL A 302 -12.55 -12.50 1.38
CA VAL A 302 -12.40 -11.58 2.53
C VAL A 302 -13.06 -12.15 3.78
N THR A 303 -14.24 -12.78 3.66
CA THR A 303 -14.92 -13.41 4.79
C THR A 303 -14.17 -14.65 5.30
N MET A 304 -13.53 -15.40 4.40
CA MET A 304 -12.69 -16.56 4.74
C MET A 304 -11.40 -16.17 5.47
N VAL A 305 -10.68 -15.17 4.98
CA VAL A 305 -9.43 -14.68 5.61
C VAL A 305 -9.74 -13.96 6.91
N GLY A 306 -10.81 -13.15 6.94
CA GLY A 306 -11.19 -12.32 8.07
C GLY A 306 -10.96 -10.83 7.80
N PRO A 307 -11.49 -9.96 8.67
CA PRO A 307 -11.41 -8.51 8.51
C PRO A 307 -10.03 -7.98 8.93
N ASP A 308 -8.99 -8.34 8.19
CA ASP A 308 -7.68 -7.73 8.35
C ASP A 308 -7.63 -6.35 7.70
N PRO A 309 -7.01 -5.33 8.33
CA PRO A 309 -6.85 -4.00 7.73
C PRO A 309 -6.25 -4.04 6.33
N SER A 310 -5.35 -4.99 6.05
CA SER A 310 -4.74 -5.21 4.73
C SER A 310 -5.72 -5.72 3.68
N VAL A 311 -6.56 -6.66 4.07
CA VAL A 311 -7.56 -7.30 3.21
C VAL A 311 -8.69 -6.33 2.91
N LEU A 312 -9.15 -5.56 3.90
CA LEU A 312 -10.17 -4.53 3.73
C LEU A 312 -9.75 -3.45 2.72
N ARG A 313 -8.50 -2.97 2.81
CA ARG A 313 -7.94 -2.05 1.81
C ARG A 313 -8.02 -2.63 0.40
N ALA A 314 -7.51 -3.85 0.24
CA ALA A 314 -7.46 -4.51 -1.04
C ALA A 314 -8.86 -4.80 -1.61
N ALA A 315 -9.82 -5.13 -0.75
CA ALA A 315 -11.21 -5.32 -1.12
C ALA A 315 -11.84 -4.04 -1.66
N VAL A 316 -11.67 -2.91 -0.95
CA VAL A 316 -12.18 -1.59 -1.40
C VAL A 316 -11.52 -1.16 -2.70
N MET A 317 -10.21 -1.35 -2.85
CA MET A 317 -9.51 -1.02 -4.09
C MET A 317 -9.95 -1.93 -5.25
N GLY A 318 -10.19 -3.21 -4.98
CA GLY A 318 -10.71 -4.17 -5.94
C GLY A 318 -12.12 -3.85 -6.41
N THR A 319 -13.02 -3.46 -5.50
CA THR A 319 -14.40 -3.06 -5.84
C THR A 319 -14.44 -1.76 -6.63
N VAL A 320 -13.63 -0.76 -6.25
CA VAL A 320 -13.48 0.48 -7.04
C VAL A 320 -12.91 0.17 -8.43
N GLY A 321 -11.93 -0.73 -8.53
CA GLY A 321 -11.36 -1.19 -9.79
C GLY A 321 -12.38 -1.93 -10.68
N LEU A 322 -13.23 -2.78 -10.09
CA LEU A 322 -14.33 -3.44 -10.78
C LEU A 322 -15.37 -2.44 -11.30
N ALA A 323 -15.79 -1.49 -10.47
CA ALA A 323 -16.73 -0.44 -10.85
C ALA A 323 -16.17 0.40 -12.01
N ALA A 324 -14.88 0.72 -11.97
CA ALA A 324 -14.18 1.41 -13.05
C ALA A 324 -14.17 0.61 -14.36
N LEU A 325 -13.90 -0.70 -14.29
CA LEU A 325 -13.92 -1.59 -15.44
C LEU A 325 -15.32 -1.70 -16.04
N ALA A 326 -16.37 -1.77 -15.20
CA ALA A 326 -17.76 -1.80 -15.63
C ALA A 326 -18.18 -0.47 -16.29
N GLY A 327 -17.76 0.66 -15.72
CA GLY A 327 -18.01 2.00 -16.26
C GLY A 327 -17.13 2.43 -17.44
N GLY A 328 -16.21 1.57 -17.91
CA GLY A 328 -15.31 1.87 -19.04
C GLY A 328 -14.23 2.92 -18.74
N LEU A 329 -14.02 3.26 -17.46
CA LEU A 329 -13.07 4.29 -17.00
C LEU A 329 -11.64 3.74 -16.96
N ARG A 330 -11.02 3.58 -18.14
CA ARG A 330 -9.65 3.06 -18.27
C ARG A 330 -8.60 4.14 -17.97
N GLY A 331 -7.62 3.82 -17.13
CA GLY A 331 -6.41 4.63 -16.94
C GLY A 331 -6.47 5.73 -15.87
N ARG A 332 -7.44 5.68 -14.95
CA ARG A 332 -7.54 6.61 -13.80
C ARG A 332 -7.12 5.96 -12.48
N SER A 333 -6.09 5.11 -12.51
CA SER A 333 -5.64 4.32 -11.35
C SER A 333 -5.32 5.17 -10.12
N LEU A 334 -4.75 6.36 -10.32
CA LEU A 334 -4.51 7.30 -9.21
C LEU A 334 -5.81 7.83 -8.59
N SER A 335 -6.80 8.15 -9.42
CA SER A 335 -8.10 8.61 -8.95
C SER A 335 -8.82 7.53 -8.13
N PHE A 336 -8.70 6.25 -8.54
CA PHE A 336 -9.24 5.12 -7.79
C PHE A 336 -8.53 4.89 -6.47
N LEU A 337 -7.20 5.05 -6.43
CA LEU A 337 -6.44 5.04 -5.18
C LEU A 337 -6.91 6.14 -4.23
N CYS A 338 -7.08 7.37 -4.74
CA CYS A 338 -7.58 8.48 -3.93
C CYS A 338 -8.98 8.20 -3.38
N LEU A 339 -9.90 7.75 -4.22
CA LEU A 339 -11.26 7.42 -3.82
C LEU A 339 -11.30 6.30 -2.77
N ALA A 340 -10.56 5.20 -3.00
CA ALA A 340 -10.51 4.09 -2.06
C ALA A 340 -9.94 4.50 -0.71
N THR A 341 -8.85 5.29 -0.71
CA THR A 341 -8.22 5.80 0.52
C THR A 341 -9.18 6.68 1.30
N THR A 342 -9.88 7.60 0.62
CA THR A 342 -10.86 8.47 1.26
C THR A 342 -12.05 7.69 1.82
N ILE A 343 -12.59 6.70 1.09
CA ILE A 343 -13.69 5.85 1.59
C ILE A 343 -13.26 5.12 2.87
N LEU A 344 -12.05 4.55 2.90
CA LEU A 344 -11.54 3.83 4.07
C LEU A 344 -11.38 4.76 5.29
N LEU A 345 -10.87 5.98 5.08
CA LEU A 345 -10.74 6.97 6.16
C LEU A 345 -12.09 7.52 6.66
N LEU A 346 -13.11 7.54 5.81
CA LEU A 346 -14.47 7.89 6.24
C LEU A 346 -15.09 6.78 7.11
N LEU A 347 -14.85 5.52 6.74
CA LEU A 347 -15.36 4.35 7.46
C LEU A 347 -14.66 4.15 8.81
N ASP A 348 -13.34 4.32 8.86
CA ASP A 348 -12.55 4.19 10.07
C ASP A 348 -11.38 5.19 10.06
N PRO A 349 -11.49 6.32 10.79
CA PRO A 349 -10.43 7.32 10.84
C PRO A 349 -9.16 6.84 11.55
N ALA A 350 -9.25 5.80 12.41
CA ALA A 350 -8.07 5.27 13.11
C ALA A 350 -7.06 4.64 12.14
N MET A 351 -7.50 4.21 10.94
CA MET A 351 -6.61 3.69 9.90
C MET A 351 -5.54 4.68 9.46
N ALA A 352 -5.77 5.99 9.62
CA ALA A 352 -4.79 7.03 9.26
C ALA A 352 -3.45 6.90 10.03
N ALA A 353 -3.49 6.37 11.25
CA ALA A 353 -2.32 6.14 12.09
C ALA A 353 -1.70 4.74 11.89
N ASN A 354 -2.39 3.83 11.19
CA ASN A 354 -1.92 2.47 10.98
C ASN A 354 -0.79 2.45 9.94
N VAL A 355 0.39 2.01 10.37
CA VAL A 355 1.59 1.91 9.53
C VAL A 355 1.38 1.00 8.31
N GLY A 356 0.68 -0.12 8.47
CA GLY A 356 0.37 -1.03 7.38
C GLY A 356 -0.55 -0.39 6.32
N PHE A 357 -1.50 0.46 6.76
CA PHE A 357 -2.34 1.24 5.84
C PHE A 357 -1.50 2.23 5.04
N LEU A 358 -0.62 3.00 5.70
CA LEU A 358 0.30 3.92 5.06
C LEU A 358 1.21 3.22 4.03
N LEU A 359 1.85 2.11 4.41
CA LEU A 359 2.73 1.34 3.53
C LEU A 359 1.97 0.80 2.29
N SER A 360 0.72 0.36 2.46
CA SER A 360 -0.10 -0.13 1.35
C SER A 360 -0.49 0.96 0.35
N VAL A 361 -0.84 2.16 0.84
CA VAL A 361 -1.16 3.30 -0.02
C VAL A 361 0.09 3.77 -0.76
N LEU A 362 1.24 3.88 -0.06
CA LEU A 362 2.53 4.25 -0.66
C LEU A 362 3.00 3.24 -1.70
N ALA A 363 2.88 1.93 -1.43
CA ALA A 363 3.22 0.88 -2.38
C ALA A 363 2.39 1.01 -3.65
N THR A 364 1.07 1.16 -3.51
CA THR A 364 0.18 1.27 -4.67
C THR A 364 0.41 2.58 -5.43
N PHE A 365 0.63 3.69 -4.73
CA PHE A 365 0.99 4.97 -5.31
C PHE A 365 2.27 4.86 -6.15
N GLY A 366 3.29 4.17 -5.62
CA GLY A 366 4.54 3.94 -6.34
C GLY A 366 4.37 3.06 -7.54
N ILE A 367 3.62 1.97 -7.44
CA ILE A 367 3.33 1.10 -8.59
C ILE A 367 2.60 1.89 -9.68
N VAL A 368 1.59 2.68 -9.33
CA VAL A 368 0.81 3.48 -10.29
C VAL A 368 1.67 4.56 -10.98
N LEU A 369 2.58 5.20 -10.26
CA LEU A 369 3.42 6.28 -10.80
C LEU A 369 4.66 5.77 -11.55
N LEU A 370 5.37 4.81 -10.98
CA LEU A 370 6.72 4.43 -11.38
C LEU A 370 6.74 3.12 -12.18
N ALA A 371 5.88 2.14 -11.91
CA ALA A 371 6.06 0.80 -12.46
C ALA A 371 5.98 0.78 -14.00
N ALA A 372 5.00 1.48 -14.58
CA ALA A 372 4.90 1.59 -16.04
C ALA A 372 6.11 2.32 -16.65
N ARG A 373 6.66 3.32 -15.93
CA ARG A 373 7.82 4.08 -16.39
C ARG A 373 9.10 3.26 -16.31
N ILE A 374 9.32 2.56 -15.20
CA ILE A 374 10.46 1.65 -15.00
C ILE A 374 10.39 0.50 -16.00
N ALA A 375 9.23 -0.12 -16.20
CA ALA A 375 9.05 -1.17 -17.21
C ALA A 375 9.36 -0.69 -18.64
N SER A 376 9.11 0.60 -18.95
CA SER A 376 9.46 1.20 -20.25
C SER A 376 10.96 1.42 -20.48
N TRP A 377 11.78 1.29 -19.43
CA TRP A 377 13.23 1.37 -19.53
C TRP A 377 13.87 0.02 -19.82
N ILE A 378 13.16 -1.07 -19.48
CA ILE A 378 13.64 -2.42 -19.71
C ILE A 378 13.65 -2.68 -21.23
N PRO A 379 14.73 -3.27 -21.77
CA PRO A 379 14.83 -3.54 -23.20
C PRO A 379 13.67 -4.40 -23.74
N SER A 380 13.28 -4.18 -24.99
CA SER A 380 12.13 -4.85 -25.62
C SER A 380 12.28 -6.37 -25.81
N TRP A 381 13.49 -6.91 -25.70
CA TRP A 381 13.75 -8.36 -25.74
C TRP A 381 13.36 -9.07 -24.44
N VAL A 382 13.17 -8.33 -23.34
CA VAL A 382 12.72 -8.89 -22.07
C VAL A 382 11.19 -9.05 -22.11
N PRO A 383 10.65 -10.24 -21.77
CA PRO A 383 9.21 -10.44 -21.69
C PRO A 383 8.52 -9.46 -20.74
N ARG A 384 7.31 -9.01 -21.09
CA ARG A 384 6.54 -8.02 -20.30
C ARG A 384 6.30 -8.47 -18.85
N TRP A 385 6.14 -9.77 -18.62
CA TRP A 385 5.93 -10.33 -17.29
C TRP A 385 7.18 -10.19 -16.42
N LEU A 386 8.38 -10.40 -16.98
CA LEU A 386 9.64 -10.25 -16.26
C LEU A 386 9.94 -8.76 -16.00
N ALA A 387 9.65 -7.91 -16.99
CA ALA A 387 9.74 -6.46 -16.83
C ALA A 387 8.83 -5.94 -15.71
N ALA A 388 7.60 -6.43 -15.62
CA ALA A 388 6.69 -6.13 -14.52
C ALA A 388 7.18 -6.70 -13.18
N GLY A 389 7.75 -7.92 -13.20
CA GLY A 389 8.31 -8.58 -12.02
C GLY A 389 9.43 -7.80 -11.34
N VAL A 390 10.22 -7.02 -12.09
CA VAL A 390 11.24 -6.11 -11.53
C VAL A 390 10.66 -4.73 -11.22
N ALA A 391 9.87 -4.18 -12.15
CA ALA A 391 9.38 -2.81 -12.03
C ALA A 391 8.43 -2.61 -10.85
N VAL A 392 7.58 -3.60 -10.54
CA VAL A 392 6.59 -3.51 -9.46
C VAL A 392 7.26 -3.48 -8.07
N PRO A 393 8.10 -4.47 -7.68
CA PRO A 393 8.78 -4.43 -6.39
C PRO A 393 9.70 -3.22 -6.24
N LEU A 394 10.44 -2.85 -7.30
CA LEU A 394 11.30 -1.66 -7.26
C LEU A 394 10.49 -0.39 -7.00
N SER A 395 9.35 -0.22 -7.68
CA SER A 395 8.48 0.94 -7.48
C SER A 395 7.93 1.03 -6.06
N ALA A 396 7.51 -0.10 -5.50
CA ALA A 396 7.02 -0.17 -4.13
C ALA A 396 8.14 0.13 -3.13
N GLN A 397 9.32 -0.46 -3.30
CA GLN A 397 10.46 -0.28 -2.41
C GLN A 397 10.94 1.18 -2.36
N LEU A 398 10.97 1.87 -3.50
CA LEU A 398 11.37 3.28 -3.56
C LEU A 398 10.49 4.21 -2.74
N LEU A 399 9.19 3.91 -2.62
CA LEU A 399 8.22 4.75 -1.91
C LEU A 399 7.93 4.27 -0.49
N CYS A 400 8.02 2.97 -0.21
CA CYS A 400 7.89 2.42 1.13
C CYS A 400 9.20 2.52 1.93
N GLY A 401 10.35 2.55 1.27
CA GLY A 401 11.69 2.52 1.88
C GLY A 401 11.88 3.52 3.03
N PRO A 402 11.55 4.82 2.87
CA PRO A 402 11.71 5.80 3.95
C PRO A 402 10.90 5.47 5.21
N VAL A 403 9.68 4.93 5.04
CA VAL A 403 8.82 4.52 6.15
C VAL A 403 9.35 3.24 6.80
N ILE A 404 9.81 2.28 6.00
CA ILE A 404 10.41 1.04 6.52
C ILE A 404 11.66 1.34 7.35
N VAL A 405 12.55 2.21 6.85
CA VAL A 405 13.77 2.62 7.57
C VAL A 405 13.44 3.35 8.88
N ALA A 406 12.37 4.16 8.89
CA ALA A 406 11.92 4.84 10.11
C ALA A 406 11.44 3.87 11.19
N LEU A 407 10.86 2.72 10.80
CA LEU A 407 10.38 1.68 11.72
C LEU A 407 11.49 0.73 12.13
N GLN A 408 12.38 0.42 11.20
CA GLN A 408 13.47 -0.49 11.41
C GLN A 408 14.69 0.02 10.63
N PRO A 409 15.73 0.51 11.31
CA PRO A 409 16.89 1.14 10.69
C PRO A 409 17.83 0.09 10.07
N GLN A 410 17.33 -0.65 9.08
CA GLN A 410 18.07 -1.66 8.33
C GLN A 410 17.77 -1.53 6.84
N PHE A 411 18.81 -1.74 6.02
CA PHE A 411 18.71 -1.79 4.58
C PHE A 411 18.84 -3.23 4.08
N THR A 412 17.80 -3.71 3.37
CA THR A 412 17.70 -5.08 2.88
C THR A 412 18.24 -5.16 1.44
N THR A 413 19.54 -5.44 1.32
CA THR A 413 20.28 -5.39 0.04
C THR A 413 19.70 -6.32 -1.02
N PHE A 414 19.29 -7.53 -0.62
CA PHE A 414 18.79 -8.56 -1.52
C PHE A 414 17.28 -8.53 -1.73
N ALA A 415 16.55 -7.55 -1.18
CA ALA A 415 15.10 -7.54 -1.23
C ALA A 415 14.54 -7.53 -2.65
N LEU A 416 15.13 -6.76 -3.57
CA LEU A 416 14.66 -6.72 -4.94
C LEU A 416 14.79 -8.09 -5.63
N ILE A 417 15.96 -8.73 -5.51
CA ILE A 417 16.23 -10.02 -6.16
C ILE A 417 15.37 -11.12 -5.54
N ALA A 418 15.29 -11.18 -4.21
CA ALA A 418 14.44 -12.14 -3.51
C ALA A 418 12.97 -12.05 -3.95
N ASN A 419 12.43 -10.83 -4.06
CA ASN A 419 11.06 -10.60 -4.52
C ASN A 419 10.82 -10.95 -6.00
N VAL A 420 11.80 -10.69 -6.87
CA VAL A 420 11.71 -11.08 -8.29
C VAL A 420 11.69 -12.60 -8.45
N VAL A 421 12.49 -13.32 -7.64
CA VAL A 421 12.55 -14.79 -7.66
C VAL A 421 11.31 -15.41 -7.01
N ALA A 422 10.81 -14.83 -5.91
CA ALA A 422 9.61 -15.31 -5.21
C ALA A 422 8.32 -15.02 -5.99
N GLY A 423 8.25 -13.90 -6.73
CA GLY A 423 7.04 -13.42 -7.39
C GLY A 423 6.27 -14.46 -8.23
N PRO A 424 6.93 -15.22 -9.12
CA PRO A 424 6.27 -16.28 -9.90
C PRO A 424 5.65 -17.41 -9.07
N LEU A 425 6.18 -17.65 -7.86
CA LEU A 425 5.71 -18.70 -6.95
C LEU A 425 4.48 -18.28 -6.16
N VAL A 426 4.29 -16.98 -5.92
CA VAL A 426 3.16 -16.45 -5.14
C VAL A 426 1.82 -16.77 -5.80
N ALA A 427 1.70 -16.61 -7.13
CA ALA A 427 0.44 -16.83 -7.83
C ALA A 427 -0.08 -18.28 -7.72
N PRO A 428 0.75 -19.33 -7.98
CA PRO A 428 0.38 -20.71 -7.67
C PRO A 428 -0.03 -20.93 -6.21
N VAL A 429 0.72 -20.38 -5.24
CA VAL A 429 0.39 -20.52 -3.81
C VAL A 429 -1.00 -19.95 -3.53
N THR A 430 -1.28 -18.73 -3.96
CA THR A 430 -2.57 -18.07 -3.72
C THR A 430 -3.71 -18.81 -4.40
N ILE A 431 -3.56 -19.21 -5.67
CA ILE A 431 -4.66 -19.81 -6.43
C ILE A 431 -4.95 -21.23 -5.91
N PHE A 432 -3.95 -22.10 -5.85
CA PHE A 432 -4.16 -23.49 -5.41
C PHE A 432 -4.47 -23.56 -3.92
N GLY A 433 -3.84 -22.73 -3.10
CA GLY A 433 -4.15 -22.63 -1.68
C GLY A 433 -5.58 -22.18 -1.42
N THR A 434 -6.08 -21.14 -2.12
CA THR A 434 -7.47 -20.69 -1.95
C THR A 434 -8.48 -21.74 -2.41
N ILE A 435 -8.16 -22.54 -3.44
CA ILE A 435 -9.00 -23.68 -3.85
C ILE A 435 -8.95 -24.80 -2.82
N ALA A 436 -7.79 -25.03 -2.20
CA ALA A 436 -7.58 -26.06 -1.21
C ALA A 436 -8.40 -25.85 0.07
N VAL A 437 -8.59 -24.60 0.51
CA VAL A 437 -9.29 -24.27 1.76
C VAL A 437 -10.70 -24.89 1.85
N PRO A 438 -11.63 -24.65 0.91
CA PRO A 438 -12.95 -25.29 0.96
C PRO A 438 -12.90 -26.80 0.64
N LEU A 439 -11.92 -27.26 -0.15
CA LEU A 439 -11.75 -28.69 -0.42
C LEU A 439 -11.30 -29.45 0.82
N ALA A 440 -10.45 -28.85 1.67
CA ALA A 440 -9.95 -29.49 2.89
C ALA A 440 -11.09 -29.83 3.86
N THR A 441 -12.18 -29.07 3.86
CA THR A 441 -13.34 -29.33 4.71
C THR A 441 -14.39 -30.22 4.05
N LEU A 442 -14.64 -30.05 2.74
CA LEU A 442 -15.70 -30.80 2.03
C LEU A 442 -15.23 -32.16 1.51
N LEU A 443 -14.01 -32.22 0.95
CA LEU A 443 -13.45 -33.38 0.26
C LEU A 443 -11.92 -33.47 0.53
N PRO A 444 -11.50 -33.88 1.74
CA PRO A 444 -10.09 -33.82 2.17
C PRO A 444 -9.12 -34.53 1.23
N TRP A 445 -9.56 -35.65 0.63
CA TRP A 445 -8.77 -36.43 -0.33
C TRP A 445 -8.44 -35.65 -1.61
N LEU A 446 -9.33 -34.76 -2.07
CA LEU A 446 -9.12 -33.94 -3.26
C LEU A 446 -8.27 -32.70 -2.95
N ALA A 447 -8.22 -32.28 -1.68
CA ALA A 447 -7.41 -31.15 -1.24
C ALA A 447 -5.90 -31.43 -1.26
N VAL A 448 -5.48 -32.70 -1.19
CA VAL A 448 -4.06 -33.10 -1.13
C VAL A 448 -3.26 -32.55 -2.30
N VAL A 449 -3.78 -32.62 -3.53
CA VAL A 449 -3.04 -32.17 -4.73
C VAL A 449 -2.87 -30.63 -4.73
N PRO A 450 -3.92 -29.82 -4.56
CA PRO A 450 -3.77 -28.37 -4.37
C PRO A 450 -2.81 -28.00 -3.24
N ILE A 451 -2.90 -28.67 -2.07
CA ILE A 451 -2.04 -28.43 -0.91
C ILE A 451 -0.58 -28.77 -1.24
N ALA A 452 -0.32 -29.89 -1.94
CA ALA A 452 1.02 -30.29 -2.33
C ALA A 452 1.66 -29.25 -3.27
N VAL A 453 0.91 -28.77 -4.27
CA VAL A 453 1.39 -27.76 -5.22
C VAL A 453 1.66 -26.43 -4.51
N SER A 454 0.69 -25.92 -3.74
CA SER A 454 0.86 -24.66 -3.01
C SER A 454 1.93 -24.76 -1.93
N GLY A 455 2.01 -25.88 -1.23
CA GLY A 455 3.02 -26.16 -0.20
C GLY A 455 4.43 -26.24 -0.77
N THR A 456 4.61 -26.88 -1.92
CA THR A 456 5.91 -26.91 -2.61
C THR A 456 6.34 -25.51 -3.03
N CYS A 457 5.44 -24.72 -3.62
CA CYS A 457 5.75 -23.33 -3.99
C CYS A 457 6.03 -22.45 -2.76
N ALA A 458 5.28 -22.61 -1.66
CA ALA A 458 5.54 -21.90 -0.40
C ALA A 458 6.91 -22.30 0.20
N GLY A 459 7.25 -23.59 0.18
CA GLY A 459 8.56 -24.08 0.59
C GLY A 459 9.71 -23.52 -0.26
N LEU A 460 9.50 -23.36 -1.57
CA LEU A 460 10.47 -22.68 -2.44
C LEU A 460 10.63 -21.19 -2.08
N VAL A 461 9.55 -20.49 -1.76
CA VAL A 461 9.62 -19.09 -1.27
C VAL A 461 10.40 -19.02 0.04
N ALA A 462 10.14 -19.93 0.98
CA ALA A 462 10.88 -20.01 2.23
C ALA A 462 12.38 -20.32 2.00
N GLY A 463 12.69 -21.23 1.07
CA GLY A 463 14.07 -21.53 0.67
C GLY A 463 14.79 -20.32 0.09
N VAL A 464 14.12 -19.54 -0.76
CA VAL A 464 14.63 -18.26 -1.29
C VAL A 464 14.91 -17.28 -0.14
N ALA A 465 14.00 -17.18 0.83
CA ALA A 465 14.19 -16.31 1.99
C ALA A 465 15.44 -16.68 2.80
N ARG A 466 15.59 -17.97 3.11
CA ARG A 466 16.75 -18.46 3.88
C ARG A 466 18.06 -18.30 3.11
N LEU A 467 18.05 -18.58 1.81
CA LEU A 467 19.24 -18.44 0.95
C LEU A 467 19.75 -16.99 0.95
N PHE A 468 18.88 -16.02 0.68
CA PHE A 468 19.27 -14.61 0.62
C PHE A 468 19.54 -14.01 2.00
N ALA A 469 18.89 -14.51 3.06
CA ALA A 469 19.18 -14.10 4.44
C ALA A 469 20.57 -14.58 4.91
N GLY A 470 21.04 -15.72 4.41
CA GLY A 470 22.35 -16.28 4.74
C GLY A 470 23.53 -15.63 4.01
N LEU A 471 23.29 -14.75 3.03
CA LEU A 471 24.36 -14.07 2.29
C LEU A 471 24.99 -12.93 3.13
N PRO A 472 26.30 -12.68 2.98
CA PRO A 472 26.96 -11.59 3.67
C PRO A 472 26.37 -10.24 3.23
N GLY A 473 26.04 -9.37 4.20
CA GLY A 473 25.44 -8.06 3.93
C GLY A 473 23.94 -8.08 3.61
N ALA A 474 23.22 -9.15 3.96
CA ALA A 474 21.78 -9.25 3.73
C ALA A 474 20.97 -8.17 4.45
N ALA A 475 21.34 -7.83 5.69
CA ALA A 475 20.82 -6.68 6.43
C ALA A 475 21.98 -5.77 6.84
N LEU A 476 22.09 -4.62 6.19
CA LEU A 476 23.06 -3.60 6.57
C LEU A 476 22.41 -2.63 7.57
N PRO A 477 23.10 -2.30 8.68
CA PRO A 477 22.60 -1.28 9.59
C PRO A 477 22.50 0.05 8.85
N TRP A 478 21.40 0.77 9.05
CA TRP A 478 21.15 2.08 8.46
C TRP A 478 21.09 3.15 9.55
N ALA A 479 21.29 4.41 9.18
CA ALA A 479 21.19 5.52 10.13
C ALA A 479 19.77 5.63 10.71
N GLU A 480 19.68 5.91 12.01
CA GLU A 480 18.40 6.09 12.69
C GLU A 480 17.85 7.52 12.55
N GLY A 481 16.55 7.69 12.81
CA GLY A 481 15.90 8.99 12.91
C GLY A 481 15.75 9.75 11.59
N PRO A 482 15.51 11.08 11.65
CA PRO A 482 15.22 11.90 10.47
C PRO A 482 16.35 11.89 9.42
N VAL A 483 17.60 11.78 9.86
CA VAL A 483 18.77 11.69 8.97
C VAL A 483 18.71 10.41 8.14
N GLY A 484 18.36 9.28 8.76
CA GLY A 484 18.15 8.00 8.07
C GLY A 484 17.07 8.06 7.00
N ILE A 485 15.95 8.72 7.29
CA ILE A 485 14.84 8.92 6.35
C ILE A 485 15.28 9.75 5.14
N VAL A 486 15.94 10.90 5.37
CA VAL A 486 16.43 11.77 4.29
C VAL A 486 17.47 11.04 3.44
N ALA A 487 18.41 10.33 4.07
CA ALA A 487 19.39 9.52 3.37
C ALA A 487 18.72 8.43 2.51
N MET A 488 17.66 7.79 3.00
CA MET A 488 16.91 6.78 2.25
C MET A 488 16.17 7.38 1.06
N VAL A 489 15.54 8.56 1.22
CA VAL A 489 14.90 9.28 0.11
C VAL A 489 15.93 9.64 -0.96
N LEU A 490 17.10 10.17 -0.57
CA LEU A 490 18.19 10.48 -1.49
C LEU A 490 18.70 9.21 -2.19
N SER A 491 18.91 8.12 -1.46
CA SER A 491 19.35 6.84 -2.04
C SER A 491 18.33 6.28 -3.04
N SER A 492 17.03 6.44 -2.76
CA SER A 492 15.95 6.03 -3.65
C SER A 492 15.95 6.86 -4.94
N LEU A 493 16.12 8.19 -4.83
CA LEU A 493 16.26 9.07 -6.00
C LEU A 493 17.49 8.73 -6.84
N VAL A 494 18.64 8.50 -6.18
CA VAL A 494 19.88 8.06 -6.84
C VAL A 494 19.68 6.72 -7.53
N THR A 495 19.02 5.75 -6.88
CA THR A 495 18.73 4.44 -7.48
C THR A 495 17.90 4.59 -8.74
N VAL A 496 16.83 5.40 -8.71
CA VAL A 496 16.03 5.69 -9.91
C VAL A 496 16.87 6.33 -11.01
N LEU A 497 17.70 7.30 -10.67
CA LEU A 497 18.57 7.98 -11.62
C LEU A 497 19.60 7.02 -12.23
N VAL A 498 20.26 6.20 -11.42
CA VAL A 498 21.25 5.21 -11.87
C VAL A 498 20.58 4.17 -12.76
N VAL A 499 19.44 3.62 -12.35
CA VAL A 499 18.67 2.66 -13.17
C VAL A 499 18.29 3.30 -14.51
N TRP A 500 17.84 4.56 -14.50
CA TRP A 500 17.55 5.29 -15.73
C TRP A 500 18.80 5.51 -16.60
N MET A 501 19.94 5.87 -15.98
CA MET A 501 21.19 6.12 -16.68
C MET A 501 21.75 4.85 -17.35
N VAL A 502 21.77 3.73 -16.62
CA VAL A 502 22.24 2.42 -17.10
C VAL A 502 21.37 1.92 -18.25
N LEU A 503 20.05 2.10 -18.16
CA LEU A 503 19.12 1.63 -19.19
C LEU A 503 19.04 2.56 -20.42
N ARG A 504 19.55 3.80 -20.34
CA ARG A 504 19.54 4.76 -21.48
C ARG A 504 20.89 5.47 -21.71
N PRO A 505 21.97 4.71 -22.01
CA PRO A 505 23.32 5.27 -22.15
C PRO A 505 23.42 6.38 -23.22
N ALA A 506 22.65 6.26 -24.31
CA ALA A 506 22.63 7.26 -25.38
C ALA A 506 22.00 8.60 -24.97
N GLN A 507 20.97 8.60 -24.11
CA GLN A 507 20.33 9.83 -23.63
C GLN A 507 21.19 10.51 -22.56
N VAL A 508 21.81 9.71 -21.69
CA VAL A 508 22.80 10.20 -20.71
C VAL A 508 23.96 10.89 -21.42
N MET A 509 24.54 10.26 -22.45
CA MET A 509 25.61 10.86 -23.22
C MET A 509 25.17 12.18 -23.87
N GLY A 510 23.93 12.26 -24.37
CA GLY A 510 23.34 13.51 -24.89
C GLY A 510 23.23 14.62 -23.84
N HIS A 511 22.80 14.30 -22.61
CA HIS A 511 22.73 15.26 -21.51
C HIS A 511 24.12 15.68 -21.01
N VAL A 512 25.07 14.75 -20.90
CA VAL A 512 26.47 15.04 -20.54
C VAL A 512 27.11 15.97 -21.57
N MET A 513 26.92 15.70 -22.86
CA MET A 513 27.40 16.56 -23.94
C MET A 513 26.71 17.93 -23.94
N GLY A 514 25.42 17.99 -23.61
CA GLY A 514 24.68 19.24 -23.45
C GLY A 514 25.16 20.08 -22.26
N LEU A 515 25.41 19.43 -21.12
CA LEU A 515 25.95 20.07 -19.92
C LEU A 515 27.37 20.57 -20.17
N HIS A 516 28.21 19.75 -20.80
CA HIS A 516 29.55 20.15 -21.25
C HIS A 516 29.48 21.37 -22.19
N GLY A 517 28.59 21.35 -23.18
CA GLY A 517 28.36 22.51 -24.05
C GLY A 517 27.88 23.76 -23.32
N ALA A 518 27.05 23.62 -22.29
CA ALA A 518 26.60 24.74 -21.46
C ALA A 518 27.73 25.31 -20.57
N VAL A 519 28.57 24.44 -20.02
CA VAL A 519 29.77 24.83 -19.24
C VAL A 519 30.77 25.55 -20.14
N VAL A 520 31.04 25.03 -21.34
CA VAL A 520 31.90 25.68 -22.33
C VAL A 520 31.33 27.05 -22.73
N ALA A 521 30.03 27.15 -23.00
CA ALA A 521 29.39 28.43 -23.31
C ALA A 521 29.43 29.43 -22.15
N LEU A 522 29.37 28.96 -20.90
CA LEU A 522 29.51 29.79 -19.71
C LEU A 522 30.95 30.30 -19.56
N LEU A 523 31.94 29.43 -19.77
CA LEU A 523 33.36 29.79 -19.74
C LEU A 523 33.71 30.79 -20.85
N ASP A 524 33.23 30.58 -22.07
CA ASP A 524 33.42 31.52 -23.19
C ASP A 524 32.80 32.89 -22.88
N ARG A 525 31.59 32.92 -22.30
CA ARG A 525 30.98 34.18 -21.85
C ARG A 525 31.79 34.86 -20.75
N LEU A 526 32.34 34.11 -19.79
CA LEU A 526 33.18 34.65 -18.73
C LEU A 526 34.51 35.19 -19.27
N VAL A 527 35.11 34.53 -20.27
CA VAL A 527 36.32 35.01 -20.97
C VAL A 527 36.03 36.30 -21.73
N ILE A 528 34.91 36.39 -22.46
CA ILE A 528 34.50 37.60 -23.18
C ILE A 528 34.22 38.77 -22.22
N VAL A 529 33.59 38.50 -21.07
CA VAL A 529 33.32 39.52 -20.04
C VAL A 529 34.63 39.99 -19.37
N ARG A 530 35.62 39.09 -19.20
CA ARG A 530 36.94 39.43 -18.65
C ARG A 530 37.80 40.19 -19.66
N GLY A 531 37.72 39.85 -20.95
CA GLY A 531 38.35 40.58 -22.06
C GLY A 531 37.77 41.98 -22.30
N ARG A 532 36.49 42.21 -21.97
CA ARG A 532 35.91 43.57 -21.96
C ARG A 532 36.35 44.44 -20.77
N ARG A 533 36.83 43.85 -19.68
CA ARG A 533 37.34 44.58 -18.49
C ARG A 533 38.83 44.86 -18.55
N GLY A 534 39.62 44.06 -19.26
CA GLY A 534 41.02 44.34 -19.56
C GLY A 534 41.16 44.73 -21.03
N GLY A 535 41.15 46.04 -21.32
CA GLY A 535 41.07 46.59 -22.68
C GLY A 535 42.10 46.03 -23.66
N LEU A 536 41.71 45.01 -24.43
CA LEU A 536 42.40 44.56 -25.64
C LEU A 536 41.38 44.46 -26.77
N PRO A 537 41.73 44.87 -28.00
CA PRO A 537 40.77 45.05 -29.08
C PRO A 537 40.18 43.72 -29.55
N THR A 538 38.86 43.72 -29.71
CA THR A 538 38.05 42.59 -30.13
C THR A 538 38.22 42.28 -31.61
N GLU A 539 38.92 41.19 -31.94
CA GLU A 539 38.61 40.44 -33.17
C GLU A 539 37.51 39.42 -32.86
N THR A 540 36.45 39.43 -33.67
CA THR A 540 35.30 38.52 -33.53
C THR A 540 35.51 37.29 -34.42
N PRO A 541 35.52 36.05 -33.90
CA PRO A 541 35.36 34.88 -34.75
C PRO A 541 33.86 34.61 -34.93
N GLN A 542 33.30 35.03 -36.08
CA GLN A 542 32.01 34.55 -36.56
C GLN A 542 32.15 33.09 -37.01
N GLY A 543 31.58 32.15 -36.26
CA GLY A 543 31.41 30.77 -36.71
C GLY A 543 31.00 29.79 -35.62
N SER A 544 29.70 29.64 -35.33
CA SER A 544 29.25 28.54 -34.48
C SER A 544 29.37 27.21 -35.23
N VAL A 545 30.32 26.35 -34.84
CA VAL A 545 30.44 24.98 -35.37
C VAL A 545 29.34 24.11 -34.76
N ARG A 546 28.43 23.61 -35.60
CA ARG A 546 27.35 22.70 -35.16
C ARG A 546 27.64 21.29 -35.67
N TRP A 547 27.90 20.38 -34.75
CA TRP A 547 28.13 18.97 -35.05
C TRP A 547 26.79 18.24 -35.27
N ARG A 548 26.68 17.46 -36.35
CA ARG A 548 25.49 16.62 -36.63
C ARG A 548 25.92 15.19 -36.90
N TRP A 549 25.32 14.26 -36.18
CA TRP A 549 25.56 12.82 -36.33
C TRP A 549 24.90 12.30 -37.61
N ARG A 550 25.65 11.56 -38.43
CA ARG A 550 25.14 10.74 -39.53
C ARG A 550 25.96 9.44 -39.58
N GLY A 551 25.52 8.42 -38.85
CA GLY A 551 26.18 7.10 -38.88
C GLY A 551 27.57 7.09 -38.20
N PRO A 552 28.55 6.32 -38.69
CA PRO A 552 29.71 5.91 -37.88
C PRO A 552 30.78 7.00 -37.67
N SER A 553 30.63 8.22 -38.19
CA SER A 553 31.58 9.32 -37.93
C SER A 553 30.92 10.70 -37.88
N TRP A 554 31.54 11.61 -37.11
CA TRP A 554 31.14 13.01 -36.99
C TRP A 554 31.91 13.89 -37.97
N ARG A 555 31.22 14.79 -38.69
CA ARG A 555 31.86 15.82 -39.51
C ARG A 555 31.34 17.22 -39.14
N PRO A 556 32.21 18.24 -39.11
CA PRO A 556 31.81 19.61 -38.84
C PRO A 556 31.10 20.20 -40.06
N ARG A 557 30.05 21.00 -39.84
CA ARG A 557 29.43 21.85 -40.88
C ARG A 557 29.61 23.31 -40.48
N LEU A 558 30.41 24.04 -41.25
CA LEU A 558 30.55 25.49 -41.12
C LEU A 558 29.35 26.16 -41.80
N THR A 559 28.59 26.95 -41.05
CA THR A 559 27.50 27.77 -41.59
C THR A 559 27.97 29.22 -41.69
N GLY A 560 28.29 29.67 -42.90
CA GLY A 560 28.42 31.10 -43.22
C GLY A 560 29.48 31.45 -44.26
N GLN A 561 29.11 31.47 -45.54
CA GLN A 561 29.60 32.48 -46.48
C GLN A 561 28.63 32.61 -47.66
N LYS A 562 27.76 33.62 -47.60
CA LYS A 562 27.30 34.32 -48.80
C LYS A 562 28.23 35.53 -48.92
N HIS A 563 29.19 35.48 -49.83
CA HIS A 563 29.69 36.69 -50.45
C HIS A 563 29.76 36.48 -51.96
N LYS A 564 29.10 37.40 -52.66
CA LYS A 564 29.28 37.63 -54.09
C LYS A 564 30.74 37.99 -54.35
N THR A 565 31.40 37.22 -55.19
CA THR A 565 32.41 37.75 -56.12
C THR A 565 32.10 37.12 -57.47
N ASN A 566 31.67 37.98 -58.39
CA ASN A 566 31.39 37.67 -59.77
C ASN A 566 32.66 38.01 -60.55
N SER A 567 33.53 37.04 -60.81
CA SER A 567 34.51 37.03 -61.91
C SER A 567 35.37 35.76 -61.83
N GLU A 568 35.62 35.14 -62.98
CA GLU A 568 36.53 34.02 -63.23
C GLU A 568 35.94 32.60 -63.12
N VAL A 569 34.99 32.35 -64.02
CA VAL A 569 34.95 31.09 -64.76
C VAL A 569 36.13 31.07 -65.73
N LYS A 570 37.17 30.25 -65.49
CA LYS A 570 37.82 29.39 -66.50
C LYS A 570 39.08 28.70 -65.96
N ASN A 571 39.24 27.46 -66.40
CA ASN A 571 40.43 26.61 -66.33
C ASN A 571 40.76 25.99 -64.97
N TRP A 572 40.46 24.70 -64.82
CA TRP A 572 41.47 23.64 -64.90
C TRP A 572 40.79 22.26 -64.82
N ARG A 573 40.47 21.71 -66.01
CA ARG A 573 40.47 20.26 -66.28
C ARG A 573 41.71 19.99 -67.14
N ARG A 574 42.34 18.82 -66.93
CA ARG A 574 43.62 18.31 -67.48
C ARG A 574 44.78 18.78 -66.61
N THR A 575 45.37 17.92 -65.78
CA THR A 575 46.12 16.68 -66.10
C THR A 575 46.16 15.75 -64.90
#